data_AF-A0A7S1MF76-F1
#
_entry.id   AF-A0A7S1MF76-F1
#
_cell.length_a   1.000
_cell.length_b   1.000
_cell.length_c   1.000
_cell.angle_alpha   90.00
_cell.angle_beta   90.00
_cell.angle_gamma   90.00
#
_symmetry.space_group_name_H-M   'P 1'
#
loop_
_entity.id
_entity.type
_entity.pdbx_description
1 polymer ?
#
loop_
_entity_poly.entity_id
_entity_poly.type
_entity_poly.pdbx_seq_one_letter_code
_entity_poly.pdbx_strand_id
1 'polypeptide(L)'
;EEQATDRLYILERGELRLQSSAGREERLIPFQIFGMQGLLSGAPYGCKIVAASPKADTLSVSLADILDTAGTGERPSLERHLTESMRLYLLRQIPHMKQKGDDYFQALLNHVEVVRYAPGDVVLRAGSLLNAVYVVERGFLAEMQPEAVAGQRGAPSHIKGPNSILGADCLTSTTPVMASFTLEAMSECSVLRVPAAVVMPVLGSLKR
;
A
#
# COMPACT_ATOMS: atom_id res chain seq x y z
N GLU A 1 -19.04 -7.85 4.61
CA GLU A 1 -18.22 -8.03 3.39
C GLU A 1 -17.39 -6.76 3.21
N GLU A 2 -16.08 -6.90 3.07
CA GLU A 2 -15.23 -5.76 2.68
C GLU A 2 -15.42 -5.53 1.18
N GLN A 3 -16.10 -4.45 0.82
CA GLN A 3 -16.31 -4.08 -0.57
C GLN A 3 -14.97 -3.62 -1.17
N ALA A 4 -14.47 -4.36 -2.16
CA ALA A 4 -13.33 -3.93 -2.95
C ALA A 4 -13.64 -2.56 -3.57
N THR A 5 -12.65 -1.69 -3.55
CA THR A 5 -12.83 -0.31 -4.03
C THR A 5 -12.17 -0.18 -5.38
N ASP A 6 -12.93 0.20 -6.40
CA ASP A 6 -12.46 0.47 -7.76
C ASP A 6 -12.82 1.90 -8.23
N ARG A 7 -13.35 2.71 -7.31
CA ARG A 7 -13.86 4.06 -7.56
C ARG A 7 -13.39 5.04 -6.49
N LEU A 8 -13.04 6.25 -6.92
CA LEU A 8 -12.94 7.41 -6.04
C LEU A 8 -14.27 8.15 -6.04
N TYR A 9 -14.54 8.85 -4.94
CA TYR A 9 -15.76 9.61 -4.74
C TYR A 9 -15.43 11.02 -4.29
N ILE A 10 -16.19 11.99 -4.79
CA ILE A 10 -16.14 13.39 -4.37
C ILE A 10 -17.51 13.71 -3.76
N LEU A 11 -17.54 14.15 -2.51
CA LEU A 11 -18.78 14.55 -1.84
C LEU A 11 -19.26 15.89 -2.42
N GLU A 12 -20.41 15.95 -3.06
CA GLU A 12 -20.95 17.21 -3.60
C GLU A 12 -21.87 17.92 -2.62
N ARG A 13 -22.70 17.17 -1.90
CA ARG A 13 -23.69 17.71 -0.96
C ARG A 13 -23.87 16.78 0.22
N GLY A 14 -24.26 17.35 1.37
CA GLY A 14 -24.45 16.61 2.61
C GLY A 14 -23.14 16.32 3.31
N GLU A 15 -23.17 15.33 4.19
CA GLU A 15 -22.03 14.97 5.04
C GLU A 15 -21.92 13.46 5.14
N LEU A 16 -20.69 12.97 5.21
CA LEU A 16 -20.40 11.57 5.43
C LEU A 16 -19.63 11.38 6.74
N ARG A 17 -19.74 10.19 7.29
CA ARG A 17 -18.98 9.72 8.45
C ARG A 17 -18.26 8.44 8.05
N LEU A 18 -16.94 8.42 8.21
CA LEU A 18 -16.07 7.29 7.99
C LEU A 18 -15.76 6.66 9.35
N GLN A 19 -16.09 5.39 9.51
CA GLN A 19 -15.88 4.63 10.74
C GLN A 19 -14.86 3.52 10.47
N SER A 20 -13.63 3.71 10.94
CA SER A 20 -12.59 2.68 10.87
C SER A 20 -12.88 1.54 11.85
N SER A 21 -12.41 0.33 11.54
CA SER A 21 -12.40 -0.80 12.48
C SER A 21 -11.62 -0.50 13.77
N ALA A 22 -10.67 0.44 13.73
CA ALA A 22 -9.92 0.93 14.89
C ALA A 22 -10.69 1.94 15.75
N GLY A 23 -11.98 2.18 15.48
CA GLY A 23 -12.82 3.12 16.23
C GLY A 23 -12.57 4.60 15.92
N ARG A 24 -11.69 4.90 14.96
CA ARG A 24 -11.49 6.28 14.47
C ARG A 24 -12.70 6.69 13.63
N GLU A 25 -13.27 7.83 13.98
CA GLU A 25 -14.35 8.47 13.24
C GLU A 25 -13.84 9.74 12.56
N GLU A 26 -14.17 9.91 11.29
CA GLU A 26 -13.87 11.11 10.51
C GLU A 26 -15.13 11.59 9.80
N ARG A 27 -15.38 12.90 9.80
CA ARG A 27 -16.51 13.51 9.11
C ARG A 27 -16.02 14.16 7.83
N LEU A 28 -16.65 13.81 6.71
CA LEU A 28 -16.41 14.46 5.43
C LEU A 28 -17.50 15.49 5.13
N ILE A 29 -17.07 16.62 4.58
CA ILE A 29 -17.87 17.73 4.10
C ILE A 29 -17.75 17.86 2.57
N PRO A 30 -18.62 18.64 1.90
CA PRO A 30 -18.55 18.82 0.45
C PRO A 30 -17.17 19.20 -0.07
N PHE A 31 -16.86 18.72 -1.26
CA PHE A 31 -15.59 18.75 -2.00
C PHE A 31 -14.45 17.88 -1.45
N GLN A 32 -14.69 17.13 -0.38
CA GLN A 32 -13.71 16.14 0.08
C GLN A 32 -13.82 14.82 -0.68
N ILE A 33 -12.67 14.15 -0.81
CA ILE A 33 -12.48 12.97 -1.65
C ILE A 33 -12.21 11.75 -0.77
N PHE A 34 -12.78 10.60 -1.12
CA PHE A 34 -12.48 9.31 -0.50
C PHE A 34 -12.38 8.18 -1.55
N GLY A 35 -11.82 7.03 -1.15
CA GLY A 35 -11.67 5.87 -2.05
C GLY A 35 -10.45 5.91 -2.98
N MET A 36 -9.62 6.96 -2.94
CA MET A 36 -8.44 7.08 -3.81
C MET A 36 -7.46 5.92 -3.68
N GLN A 37 -7.23 5.41 -2.47
CA GLN A 37 -6.34 4.28 -2.26
C GLN A 37 -6.85 3.04 -3.00
N GLY A 38 -8.15 2.80 -2.90
CA GLY A 38 -8.88 1.76 -3.59
C GLY A 38 -8.73 1.78 -5.11
N LEU A 39 -8.95 2.96 -5.72
CA LEU A 39 -8.97 3.16 -7.17
C LEU A 39 -7.84 2.44 -7.94
N LEU A 40 -6.61 2.48 -7.42
CA LEU A 40 -5.43 1.92 -8.09
C LEU A 40 -4.94 0.61 -7.48
N SER A 41 -5.19 0.38 -6.19
CA SER A 41 -4.73 -0.85 -5.50
C SER A 41 -5.77 -1.97 -5.47
N GLY A 42 -7.04 -1.66 -5.73
CA GLY A 42 -8.17 -2.54 -5.45
C GLY A 42 -8.39 -2.80 -3.95
N ALA A 43 -7.73 -2.04 -3.06
CA ALA A 43 -7.92 -2.18 -1.61
C ALA A 43 -9.38 -1.94 -1.23
N PRO A 44 -9.93 -2.63 -0.22
CA PRO A 44 -11.20 -2.21 0.36
C PRO A 44 -11.05 -0.86 1.07
N TYR A 45 -12.17 -0.18 1.32
CA TYR A 45 -12.18 1.14 1.99
C TYR A 45 -11.56 1.15 3.40
N GLY A 46 -11.39 -0.03 4.03
CA GLY A 46 -10.87 -0.15 5.40
C GLY A 46 -11.72 0.54 6.47
N CYS A 47 -12.89 1.06 6.09
CA CYS A 47 -13.82 1.77 6.94
C CYS A 47 -15.25 1.63 6.40
N LYS A 48 -16.22 1.78 7.30
CA LYS A 48 -17.63 1.91 6.94
C LYS A 48 -17.93 3.37 6.66
N ILE A 49 -18.51 3.66 5.50
CA ILE A 49 -18.87 5.00 5.07
C ILE A 49 -20.39 5.14 5.19
N VAL A 50 -20.86 6.09 5.99
CA VAL A 50 -22.30 6.32 6.22
C VAL A 50 -22.65 7.79 6.03
N ALA A 51 -23.86 8.06 5.53
CA ALA A 51 -24.37 9.43 5.51
C ALA A 51 -24.58 9.94 6.94
N ALA A 52 -24.04 11.12 7.24
CA ALA A 52 -24.23 11.82 8.50
C ALA A 52 -25.37 12.86 8.45
N SER A 53 -25.82 13.19 7.24
CA SER A 53 -26.99 14.02 6.94
C SER A 53 -28.14 13.18 6.36
N PRO A 54 -29.39 13.71 6.29
CA PRO A 54 -30.53 12.99 5.70
C PRO A 54 -30.32 12.57 4.24
N LYS A 55 -29.48 13.32 3.50
CA LYS A 55 -29.06 13.00 2.14
C LYS A 55 -27.60 13.41 1.95
N ALA A 56 -26.86 12.60 1.21
CA ALA A 56 -25.53 12.93 0.69
C ALA A 56 -25.46 12.57 -0.80
N ASP A 57 -24.92 13.48 -1.61
CA ASP A 57 -24.73 13.30 -3.05
C ASP A 57 -23.23 13.23 -3.36
N THR A 58 -22.82 12.28 -4.18
CA THR A 58 -21.42 12.07 -4.56
C THR A 58 -21.26 11.97 -6.07
N LEU A 59 -20.17 12.56 -6.58
CA LEU A 59 -19.61 12.14 -7.87
C LEU A 59 -18.75 10.91 -7.62
N SER A 60 -18.72 9.99 -8.58
CA SER A 60 -17.83 8.83 -8.53
C SER A 60 -17.20 8.59 -9.89
N VAL A 61 -15.94 8.18 -9.89
CA VAL A 61 -15.21 7.83 -11.11
C VAL A 61 -14.35 6.60 -10.85
N SER A 62 -14.41 5.61 -11.75
CA SER A 62 -13.55 4.43 -11.71
C SER A 62 -12.23 4.66 -12.43
N LEU A 63 -11.27 3.76 -12.21
CA LEU A 63 -10.05 3.75 -13.02
C LEU A 63 -10.38 3.53 -14.51
N ALA A 64 -11.36 2.67 -14.81
CA ALA A 64 -11.81 2.45 -16.18
C ALA A 64 -12.38 3.73 -16.80
N ASP A 65 -13.23 4.45 -16.06
CA ASP A 65 -13.82 5.73 -16.50
C ASP A 65 -12.70 6.74 -16.83
N ILE A 66 -11.66 6.84 -15.99
CA ILE A 66 -10.49 7.72 -16.23
C ILE A 66 -9.74 7.27 -17.49
N LEU A 67 -9.45 5.99 -17.62
CA LEU A 67 -8.69 5.46 -18.76
C LEU A 67 -9.47 5.54 -20.08
N ASP A 68 -10.80 5.53 -20.02
CA ASP A 68 -11.68 5.69 -21.18
C ASP A 68 -11.73 7.14 -21.66
N THR A 69 -11.32 8.12 -20.84
CA THR A 69 -11.13 9.51 -21.28
C THR A 69 -9.85 9.73 -22.08
N ALA A 70 -8.93 8.76 -22.08
CA ALA A 70 -7.68 8.88 -22.83
C ALA A 70 -7.96 8.95 -24.34
N GLY A 71 -7.21 9.81 -25.05
CA GLY A 71 -7.27 9.86 -26.51
C GLY A 71 -6.90 8.51 -27.14
N THR A 72 -7.25 8.34 -28.43
CA THR A 72 -6.91 7.11 -29.18
C THR A 72 -5.41 6.83 -29.12
N GLY A 73 -5.03 5.70 -28.51
CA GLY A 73 -3.63 5.28 -28.35
C GLY A 73 -2.92 5.80 -27.10
N GLU A 74 -3.51 6.72 -26.33
CA GLU A 74 -2.90 7.31 -25.14
C GLU A 74 -3.14 6.49 -23.86
N ARG A 75 -4.14 5.60 -23.88
CA ARG A 75 -4.54 4.78 -22.72
C ARG A 75 -3.35 4.09 -22.02
N PRO A 76 -2.43 3.39 -22.71
CA PRO A 76 -1.31 2.72 -22.03
C PRO A 76 -0.35 3.70 -21.36
N SER A 77 -0.17 4.89 -21.94
CA SER A 77 0.66 5.95 -21.37
C SER A 77 -0.01 6.55 -20.13
N LEU A 78 -1.31 6.81 -20.17
CA LEU A 78 -2.06 7.29 -19.01
C LEU A 78 -2.04 6.28 -17.86
N GLU A 79 -2.28 5.01 -18.16
CA GLU A 79 -2.24 3.91 -17.17
C GLU A 79 -0.85 3.80 -16.51
N ARG A 80 0.22 3.91 -17.32
CA ARG A 80 1.59 3.93 -16.81
C ARG A 80 1.83 5.11 -15.86
N HIS A 81 1.44 6.32 -16.25
CA HIS A 81 1.61 7.51 -15.42
C HIS A 81 0.83 7.43 -14.09
N LEU A 82 -0.40 6.91 -14.12
CA LEU A 82 -1.20 6.71 -12.91
C LEU A 82 -0.55 5.68 -11.97
N THR A 83 -0.07 4.57 -12.54
CA THR A 83 0.64 3.52 -11.80
C THR A 83 1.92 4.07 -11.16
N GLU A 84 2.76 4.76 -11.93
CA GLU A 84 4.00 5.38 -11.43
C GLU A 84 3.72 6.42 -10.34
N SER A 85 2.72 7.27 -10.54
CA SER A 85 2.31 8.28 -9.54
C SER A 85 1.90 7.65 -8.21
N MET A 86 1.16 6.54 -8.27
CA MET A 86 0.76 5.78 -7.08
C MET A 86 1.94 5.08 -6.40
N ARG A 87 2.87 4.50 -7.17
CA ARG A 87 4.10 3.92 -6.60
C ARG A 87 4.95 4.98 -5.92
N LEU A 88 5.11 6.16 -6.52
CA LEU A 88 5.81 7.29 -5.88
C LEU A 88 5.13 7.69 -4.59
N TYR A 89 3.79 7.76 -4.58
CA TYR A 89 3.04 8.03 -3.36
C TYR A 89 3.31 6.98 -2.27
N LEU A 90 3.28 5.68 -2.60
CA LEU A 90 3.56 4.58 -1.67
C LEU A 90 5.00 4.62 -1.13
N LEU A 91 5.98 4.85 -1.99
CA LEU A 91 7.40 4.95 -1.60
C LEU A 91 7.64 6.13 -0.65
N ARG A 92 6.93 7.25 -0.84
CA ARG A 92 6.98 8.40 0.09
C ARG A 92 6.44 8.08 1.48
N GLN A 93 5.61 7.05 1.63
CA GLN A 93 5.13 6.63 2.95
C GLN A 93 6.19 5.88 3.76
N ILE A 94 7.27 5.38 3.12
CA ILE A 94 8.34 4.65 3.81
C ILE A 94 8.98 5.54 4.89
N PRO A 95 9.02 5.09 6.17
CA PRO A 95 9.71 5.79 7.23
C PRO A 95 11.15 6.13 6.84
N HIS A 96 11.65 7.27 7.30
CA HIS A 96 13.01 7.79 6.99
C HIS A 96 13.22 8.28 5.55
N MET A 97 12.25 8.09 4.64
CA MET A 97 12.34 8.58 3.26
C MET A 97 11.47 9.82 2.98
N LYS A 98 10.57 10.18 3.92
CA LYS A 98 9.59 11.28 3.79
C LYS A 98 10.17 12.66 3.43
N GLN A 99 11.44 12.91 3.76
CA GLN A 99 12.09 14.21 3.54
C GLN A 99 12.87 14.29 2.22
N LYS A 100 12.88 13.23 1.42
CA LYS A 100 13.58 13.22 0.13
C LYS A 100 12.76 13.96 -0.93
N GLY A 101 13.44 14.66 -1.83
CA GLY A 101 12.82 15.37 -2.94
C GLY A 101 12.32 14.43 -4.06
N ASP A 102 11.59 14.99 -5.01
CA ASP A 102 10.94 14.22 -6.08
C ASP A 102 11.93 13.50 -6.99
N ASP A 103 13.05 14.15 -7.34
CA ASP A 103 14.11 13.57 -8.17
C ASP A 103 14.66 12.26 -7.57
N TYR A 104 14.74 12.19 -6.23
CA TYR A 104 15.18 10.99 -5.54
C TYR A 104 14.20 9.83 -5.74
N PHE A 105 12.89 10.08 -5.60
CA PHE A 105 11.89 9.02 -5.76
C PHE A 105 11.74 8.60 -7.22
N GLN A 106 11.92 9.52 -8.17
CA GLN A 106 11.99 9.19 -9.59
C GLN A 106 13.18 8.29 -9.90
N ALA A 107 14.36 8.61 -9.37
CA ALA A 107 15.52 7.74 -9.52
C ALA A 107 15.31 6.38 -8.83
N LEU A 108 14.71 6.37 -7.63
CA LEU A 108 14.44 5.17 -6.87
C LEU A 108 13.51 4.21 -7.60
N LEU A 109 12.49 4.70 -8.31
CA LEU A 109 11.56 3.85 -9.08
C LEU A 109 12.29 2.90 -10.03
N ASN A 110 13.40 3.31 -10.63
CA ASN A 110 14.20 2.48 -11.54
C ASN A 110 14.83 1.26 -10.85
N HIS A 111 14.85 1.23 -9.52
CA HIS A 111 15.39 0.15 -8.71
C HIS A 111 14.32 -0.61 -7.92
N VAL A 112 13.04 -0.24 -8.07
CA VAL A 112 11.93 -0.92 -7.42
C VAL A 112 11.52 -2.13 -8.25
N GLU A 113 11.46 -3.28 -7.60
CA GLU A 113 10.97 -4.51 -8.20
C GLU A 113 9.49 -4.68 -7.84
N VAL A 114 8.65 -4.92 -8.85
CA VAL A 114 7.25 -5.30 -8.63
C VAL A 114 7.19 -6.82 -8.57
N VAL A 115 6.97 -7.37 -7.38
CA VAL A 115 6.92 -8.82 -7.16
C VAL A 115 5.47 -9.23 -6.92
N ARG A 116 5.02 -10.25 -7.67
CA ARG A 116 3.68 -10.80 -7.57
C ARG A 116 3.69 -12.13 -6.84
N TYR A 117 2.71 -12.33 -5.99
CA TYR A 117 2.55 -13.54 -5.17
C TYR A 117 1.14 -14.08 -5.31
N ALA A 118 1.02 -15.40 -5.39
CA ALA A 118 -0.24 -16.12 -5.29
C ALA A 118 -0.60 -16.39 -3.81
N PRO A 119 -1.87 -16.65 -3.49
CA PRO A 119 -2.25 -17.06 -2.13
C PRO A 119 -1.45 -18.28 -1.67
N GLY A 120 -0.88 -18.21 -0.47
CA GLY A 120 -0.02 -19.23 0.12
C GLY A 120 1.47 -19.06 -0.15
N ASP A 121 1.88 -18.15 -1.04
CA ASP A 121 3.28 -17.89 -1.30
C ASP A 121 3.95 -17.20 -0.11
N VAL A 122 5.17 -17.64 0.20
CA VAL A 122 6.00 -17.04 1.24
C VAL A 122 6.81 -15.88 0.67
N VAL A 123 6.52 -14.66 1.14
CA VAL A 123 7.21 -13.42 0.76
C VAL A 123 8.55 -13.30 1.50
N LEU A 124 8.56 -13.64 2.78
CA LEU A 124 9.72 -13.54 3.67
C LEU A 124 9.65 -14.68 4.70
N ARG A 125 10.77 -15.33 5.00
CA ARG A 125 10.83 -16.38 6.03
C ARG A 125 11.36 -15.83 7.34
N ALA A 126 10.80 -16.25 8.47
CA ALA A 126 11.40 -16.01 9.77
C ALA A 126 12.86 -16.50 9.80
N GLY A 127 13.75 -15.72 10.40
CA GLY A 127 15.18 -15.99 10.45
C GLY A 127 15.92 -15.77 9.13
N SER A 128 15.26 -15.24 8.08
CA SER A 128 15.97 -14.80 6.87
C SER A 128 16.51 -13.38 7.04
N LEU A 129 17.57 -13.06 6.29
CA LEU A 129 18.12 -11.72 6.26
C LEU A 129 17.16 -10.74 5.57
N LEU A 130 16.82 -9.67 6.27
CA LEU A 130 15.98 -8.60 5.75
C LEU A 130 16.86 -7.59 4.99
N ASN A 131 16.87 -7.70 3.66
CA ASN A 131 17.71 -6.90 2.76
C ASN A 131 16.93 -5.91 1.87
N ALA A 132 15.63 -5.77 2.10
CA ALA A 132 14.74 -4.91 1.33
C ALA A 132 13.57 -4.44 2.18
N VAL A 133 13.00 -3.31 1.79
CA VAL A 133 11.69 -2.84 2.27
C VAL A 133 10.62 -3.34 1.32
N TYR A 134 9.50 -3.78 1.89
CA TYR A 134 8.35 -4.29 1.14
C TYR A 134 7.17 -3.35 1.35
N VAL A 135 6.56 -2.87 0.26
CA VAL A 135 5.34 -2.05 0.31
C VAL A 135 4.23 -2.78 -0.43
N VAL A 136 3.13 -3.07 0.26
CA VAL A 136 1.99 -3.76 -0.33
C VAL A 136 1.27 -2.80 -1.28
N GLU A 137 1.34 -3.07 -2.58
CA GLU A 137 0.65 -2.31 -3.62
C GLU A 137 -0.79 -2.80 -3.76
N ARG A 138 -1.01 -4.12 -3.76
CA ARG A 138 -2.32 -4.79 -3.89
C ARG A 138 -2.35 -6.09 -3.09
N GLY A 139 -3.54 -6.45 -2.60
CA GLY A 139 -3.77 -7.70 -1.87
C GLY A 139 -3.44 -7.62 -0.38
N PHE A 140 -3.39 -8.78 0.28
CA PHE A 140 -3.16 -8.91 1.71
C PHE A 140 -2.06 -9.91 2.02
N LEU A 141 -1.16 -9.52 2.93
CA LEU A 141 -0.15 -10.39 3.51
C LEU A 141 -0.47 -10.67 4.98
N ALA A 142 -0.10 -11.83 5.50
CA ALA A 142 -0.19 -12.12 6.92
C ALA A 142 1.18 -12.42 7.52
N GLU A 143 1.44 -11.83 8.68
CA GLU A 143 2.51 -12.28 9.57
C GLU A 143 2.06 -13.60 10.20
N MET A 144 2.86 -14.64 10.00
CA MET A 144 2.62 -15.99 10.52
C MET A 144 3.44 -16.16 11.80
N GLN A 145 2.77 -16.60 12.88
CA GLN A 145 3.49 -16.96 14.10
C GLN A 145 4.43 -18.14 13.85
N PRO A 146 5.62 -18.17 14.49
CA PRO A 146 6.47 -19.35 14.46
C PRO A 146 5.70 -20.57 14.97
N GLU A 147 5.83 -21.70 14.26
CA GLU A 147 5.11 -22.93 14.60
C GLU A 147 5.44 -23.38 16.03
N ALA A 148 4.43 -23.51 16.88
CA ALA A 148 4.60 -24.06 18.23
C ALA A 148 4.79 -25.60 18.20
N VAL A 149 4.31 -26.27 17.15
CA VAL A 149 4.38 -27.71 16.94
C VAL A 149 4.70 -27.98 15.47
N ALA A 150 5.71 -28.81 15.21
CA ALA A 150 6.17 -29.12 13.86
C ALA A 150 5.05 -29.67 12.98
N GLY A 151 4.77 -28.99 11.86
CA GLY A 151 3.78 -29.42 10.86
C GLY A 151 2.38 -28.81 11.01
N GLN A 152 2.19 -27.87 11.94
CA GLN A 152 0.98 -27.03 11.99
C GLN A 152 1.31 -25.61 11.55
N ARG A 153 0.60 -25.12 10.52
CA ARG A 153 0.68 -23.70 10.12
C ARG A 153 0.27 -22.84 11.32
N GLY A 154 1.16 -21.94 11.73
CA GLY A 154 0.85 -20.93 12.73
C GLY A 154 -0.36 -20.10 12.30
N ALA A 155 -1.18 -19.68 13.27
CA ALA A 155 -2.29 -18.79 12.97
C ALA A 155 -1.76 -17.43 12.48
N PRO A 156 -2.43 -16.77 11.51
CA PRO A 156 -2.06 -15.42 11.11
C PRO A 156 -2.26 -14.47 12.30
N SER A 157 -1.23 -13.70 12.66
CA SER A 157 -1.28 -12.74 13.78
C SER A 157 -1.71 -11.35 13.31
N HIS A 158 -1.16 -10.89 12.19
CA HIS A 158 -1.40 -9.55 11.66
C HIS A 158 -1.56 -9.56 10.15
N ILE A 159 -2.72 -9.12 9.68
CA ILE A 159 -3.00 -8.94 8.25
C ILE A 159 -2.58 -7.53 7.83
N LYS A 160 -1.82 -7.44 6.74
CA LYS A 160 -1.27 -6.22 6.14
C LYS A 160 -1.89 -6.03 4.76
N GLY A 161 -2.72 -5.01 4.64
CA GLY A 161 -3.33 -4.63 3.36
C GLY A 161 -2.48 -3.63 2.57
N PRO A 162 -3.02 -3.09 1.47
CA PRO A 162 -2.33 -2.10 0.65
C PRO A 162 -1.88 -0.88 1.47
N ASN A 163 -0.76 -0.27 1.06
CA ASN A 163 -0.03 0.78 1.78
C ASN A 163 0.68 0.32 3.07
N SER A 164 0.59 -0.95 3.45
CA SER A 164 1.42 -1.47 4.55
C SER A 164 2.88 -1.54 4.13
N ILE A 165 3.76 -1.07 5.01
CA ILE A 165 5.21 -1.11 4.83
C ILE A 165 5.79 -2.11 5.82
N LEU A 166 6.63 -3.01 5.32
CA LEU A 166 7.33 -4.01 6.12
C LEU A 166 8.83 -3.91 5.90
N GLY A 167 9.58 -4.24 6.96
CA GLY A 167 11.02 -4.34 6.90
C GLY A 167 11.77 -3.01 6.79
N ALA A 168 11.11 -1.88 7.11
CA ALA A 168 11.78 -0.57 7.12
C ALA A 168 12.95 -0.50 8.10
N ASP A 169 12.98 -1.35 9.14
CA ASP A 169 14.04 -1.43 10.14
C ASP A 169 15.40 -1.78 9.54
N CYS A 170 15.44 -2.48 8.40
CA CYS A 170 16.71 -2.77 7.74
C CYS A 170 17.42 -1.51 7.23
N LEU A 171 16.69 -0.40 7.02
CA LEU A 171 17.25 0.86 6.52
C LEU A 171 18.01 1.66 7.58
N THR A 172 17.74 1.42 8.87
CA THR A 172 18.32 2.20 9.97
C THR A 172 19.33 1.41 10.80
N SER A 173 19.28 0.09 10.74
CA SER A 173 20.19 -0.78 11.46
C SER A 173 21.61 -0.72 10.92
N THR A 174 22.59 -0.72 11.82
CA THR A 174 24.02 -0.88 11.50
C THR A 174 24.44 -2.35 11.44
N THR A 175 23.58 -3.27 11.92
CA THR A 175 23.80 -4.71 11.91
C THR A 175 22.77 -5.40 11.00
N PRO A 176 23.09 -6.59 10.45
CA PRO A 176 22.14 -7.39 9.69
C PRO A 176 20.85 -7.64 10.49
N VAL A 177 19.70 -7.23 9.94
CA VAL A 177 18.38 -7.43 10.56
C VAL A 177 17.81 -8.76 10.06
N MET A 178 17.38 -9.61 10.99
CA MET A 178 16.74 -10.88 10.66
C MET A 178 15.23 -10.73 10.78
N ALA A 179 14.47 -11.34 9.86
CA ALA A 179 13.02 -11.36 9.92
C ALA A 179 12.56 -12.10 11.18
N SER A 180 11.74 -11.47 12.02
CA SER A 180 11.19 -12.08 13.24
C SER A 180 9.97 -12.97 12.98
N PHE A 181 9.38 -12.88 11.79
CA PHE A 181 8.19 -13.63 11.38
C PHE A 181 8.30 -14.08 9.92
N THR A 182 7.46 -15.06 9.56
CA THR A 182 7.23 -15.43 8.17
C THR A 182 6.08 -14.59 7.63
N LEU A 183 6.24 -14.02 6.44
CA LEU A 183 5.21 -13.24 5.76
C LEU A 183 4.66 -14.08 4.60
N GLU A 184 3.36 -14.36 4.62
CA GLU A 184 2.66 -15.18 3.62
C GLU A 184 1.59 -14.35 2.91
N ALA A 185 1.41 -14.58 1.61
CA ALA A 185 0.34 -13.95 0.84
C ALA A 185 -1.01 -14.63 1.13
N MET A 186 -2.00 -13.85 1.57
CA MET A 186 -3.36 -14.34 1.86
C MET A 186 -4.29 -14.23 0.65
N SER A 187 -3.94 -13.38 -0.31
CA SER A 187 -4.62 -13.20 -1.59
C SER A 187 -3.59 -13.13 -2.72
N GLU A 188 -4.05 -12.97 -3.96
CA GLU A 188 -3.16 -12.46 -5.01
C GLU A 188 -2.64 -11.09 -4.59
N CYS A 189 -1.32 -10.92 -4.59
CA CYS A 189 -0.67 -9.71 -4.10
C CYS A 189 0.33 -9.15 -5.11
N SER A 190 0.45 -7.83 -5.13
CA SER A 190 1.55 -7.10 -5.76
C SER A 190 2.28 -6.32 -4.67
N VAL A 191 3.60 -6.47 -4.62
CA VAL A 191 4.45 -5.86 -3.59
C VAL A 191 5.60 -5.14 -4.29
N LEU A 192 5.82 -3.89 -3.89
CA LEU A 192 7.03 -3.15 -4.26
C LEU A 192 8.15 -3.57 -3.34
N ARG A 193 9.18 -4.20 -3.90
CA ARG A 193 10.41 -4.56 -3.20
C ARG A 193 11.46 -3.50 -3.49
N VAL A 194 11.89 -2.81 -2.45
CA VAL A 194 12.90 -1.75 -2.51
C VAL A 194 14.19 -2.27 -1.88
N PRO A 195 15.22 -2.61 -2.66
CA PRO A 195 16.47 -3.12 -2.11
C PRO A 195 17.13 -2.13 -1.17
N ALA A 196 17.49 -2.56 0.04
CA ALA A 196 18.08 -1.68 1.05
C ALA A 196 19.42 -1.08 0.57
N ALA A 197 20.18 -1.83 -0.23
CA ALA A 197 21.44 -1.38 -0.82
C ALA A 197 21.31 -0.12 -1.71
N VAL A 198 20.12 0.12 -2.27
CA VAL A 198 19.85 1.32 -3.09
C VAL A 198 19.53 2.53 -2.22
N VAL A 199 18.91 2.30 -1.06
CA VAL A 199 18.41 3.36 -0.17
C VAL A 199 19.47 3.80 0.84
N MET A 200 20.21 2.85 1.43
CA MET A 200 21.15 3.10 2.53
C MET A 200 22.24 4.15 2.24
N PRO A 201 22.90 4.19 1.06
CA PRO A 201 23.93 5.20 0.78
C PRO A 201 23.41 6.63 0.88
N VAL A 202 22.13 6.83 0.54
CA VAL A 202 21.45 8.12 0.52
C VAL A 202 20.89 8.51 1.90
N LEU A 203 20.68 7.53 2.79
CA LEU A 203 20.32 7.77 4.19
C LEU A 203 21.55 8.03 5.07
N GLY A 204 22.67 7.37 4.82
CA GLY A 204 23.92 7.57 5.56
C GLY A 204 24.50 8.99 5.42
N SER A 205 24.19 9.68 4.33
CA SER A 205 24.59 11.06 4.06
C SER A 205 23.79 12.11 4.86
N LEU A 206 22.71 11.75 5.54
CA LEU A 206 21.91 12.62 6.42
C LEU A 206 22.44 12.68 7.88
N LYS A 207 23.44 11.85 8.24
CA LYS A 207 24.01 11.81 9.60
C LYS A 207 25.31 12.65 9.75
N ARG A 208 25.57 13.60 8.84
CA ARG A 208 26.70 14.54 8.94
C ARG A 208 26.21 15.97 9.11
#